data_AF-A0A7K4BFU3-F1
#
_entry.id   AF-A0A7K4BFU3-F1
#
_cell.length_a   1.000
_cell.length_b   1.000
_cell.length_c   1.000
_cell.angle_alpha   90.00
_cell.angle_beta   90.00
_cell.angle_gamma   90.00
#
_symmetry.space_group_name_H-M   'P 1'
#
loop_
_entity.id
_entity.type
_entity.pdbx_description
1 polymer ?
#
loop_
_entity_poly.entity_id
_entity_poly.type
_entity_poly.pdbx_seq_one_letter_code
_entity_poly.pdbx_strand_id
1 'polypeptide(L)' 'RTTIPLYQTAEGEDEFVVGEVYTFGGRRIRISHIKLRDGPVIRKEGWKTVARRIKRIYGYIEGGPRRR' A
#
# COMPACT_ATOMS: atom_id res chain seq x y z
N ARG A 1 1.60 17.93 4.31
CA ARG A 1 1.01 16.57 4.39
C ARG A 1 2.03 15.68 5.05
N THR A 2 1.74 15.15 6.24
CA THR A 2 2.69 14.30 6.98
C THR A 2 2.50 12.84 6.59
N THR A 3 3.58 12.15 6.25
CA THR A 3 3.58 10.71 5.99
C THR A 3 4.13 9.99 7.21
N ILE A 4 3.41 8.98 7.71
CA ILE A 4 3.86 8.18 8.85
C ILE A 4 4.40 6.86 8.31
N PRO A 5 5.67 6.50 8.57
CA PRO A 5 6.19 5.20 8.17
C PRO A 5 5.53 4.11 9.02
N LEU A 6 5.06 3.04 8.35
CA LEU A 6 4.53 1.85 8.98
C LEU A 6 5.30 0.64 8.44
N TYR A 7 5.49 -0.36 9.29
CA TYR A 7 6.19 -1.60 8.96
C TYR A 7 5.27 -2.79 9.24
N GLN A 8 5.38 -3.81 8.40
CA GLN A 8 4.66 -5.07 8.54
C GLN A 8 5.54 -6.17 7.94
N THR A 9 5.65 -7.28 8.67
CA THR A 9 6.19 -8.52 8.13
C THR A 9 5.15 -9.11 7.18
N ALA A 10 5.61 -9.53 6.00
CA ALA A 10 4.80 -10.17 4.97
C ALA A 10 5.63 -11.28 4.33
N GLU A 11 4.98 -12.35 3.92
CA GLU A 11 5.58 -13.38 3.10
C GLU A 11 5.84 -12.84 1.70
N GLY A 12 6.89 -13.34 1.04
CA GLY A 12 7.28 -12.85 -0.27
C GLY A 12 6.20 -12.97 -1.36
N GLU A 13 5.22 -13.84 -1.14
CA GLU A 13 4.12 -14.16 -2.05
C GLU A 13 2.83 -13.40 -1.74
N ASP A 14 2.77 -12.70 -0.60
CA ASP A 14 1.58 -11.94 -0.20
C ASP A 14 1.22 -10.90 -1.28
N GLU A 15 -0.03 -10.95 -1.74
CA GLU A 15 -0.53 -10.03 -2.75
C GLU A 15 -1.04 -8.73 -2.12
N PHE A 16 -0.67 -7.60 -2.73
CA PHE A 16 -1.19 -6.29 -2.39
C PHE A 16 -1.83 -5.65 -3.61
N VAL A 17 -3.07 -5.20 -3.45
CA VAL A 17 -3.90 -4.63 -4.51
C VAL A 17 -4.09 -3.12 -4.29
N VAL A 18 -3.90 -2.33 -5.34
CA VAL A 18 -4.20 -0.89 -5.33
C VAL A 18 -5.70 -0.68 -5.21
N GLY A 19 -6.14 0.14 -4.27
CA GLY A 19 -7.54 0.42 -3.96
C GLY A 19 -8.09 -0.37 -2.77
N GLU A 20 -7.49 -1.50 -2.44
CA GLU A 20 -7.91 -2.33 -1.30
C GLU A 20 -7.39 -1.80 0.04
N VAL A 21 -8.00 -2.29 1.12
CA VAL A 21 -7.70 -1.89 2.50
C VAL A 21 -6.99 -3.03 3.20
N TYR A 22 -5.83 -2.73 3.78
CA TYR A 22 -5.04 -3.66 4.57
C TYR A 22 -4.71 -3.07 5.94
N THR A 23 -4.38 -3.92 6.89
CA THR A 23 -3.96 -3.49 8.22
C THR A 23 -2.43 -3.45 8.30
N PHE A 24 -1.85 -2.26 8.41
CA PHE A 24 -0.41 -2.07 8.64
C PHE A 24 -0.20 -1.43 10.02
N GLY A 25 0.63 -2.04 10.88
CA GLY A 25 0.92 -1.50 12.22
C GLY A 25 -0.35 -1.17 13.04
N GLY A 26 -1.38 -2.02 12.95
CA GLY A 26 -2.67 -1.84 13.64
C GLY A 26 -3.60 -0.79 13.02
N ARG A 27 -3.27 -0.22 11.86
CA ARG A 27 -4.08 0.80 11.18
C ARG A 27 -4.63 0.28 9.87
N ARG A 28 -5.91 0.53 9.60
CA ARG A 28 -6.54 0.24 8.30
C ARG A 28 -6.09 1.28 7.27
N ILE A 29 -5.38 0.85 6.24
CA ILE A 29 -4.82 1.69 5.20
C ILE A 29 -5.41 1.28 3.85
N ARG A 30 -6.02 2.23 3.13
CA ARG A 30 -6.34 2.05 1.71
C ARG A 30 -5.11 2.30 0.86
N ILE A 31 -4.68 1.30 0.09
CA ILE A 31 -3.52 1.44 -0.80
C ILE A 31 -3.87 2.36 -1.95
N SER A 32 -3.06 3.40 -2.13
CA SER A 32 -3.21 4.38 -3.21
C SER A 32 -2.27 4.12 -4.39
N HIS A 33 -1.06 3.66 -4.10
CA HIS A 33 -0.08 3.30 -5.12
C HIS A 33 1.03 2.45 -4.51
N ILE A 34 1.64 1.63 -5.35
CA ILE A 34 2.72 0.72 -4.96
C ILE A 34 3.95 1.04 -5.79
N LYS A 35 5.08 1.32 -5.13
CA LYS A 35 6.39 1.43 -5.80
C LYS A 35 7.03 0.05 -5.84
N LEU A 36 7.31 -0.43 -7.06
CA LEU A 36 8.04 -1.68 -7.26
C LEU A 36 9.55 -1.49 -6.97
N ARG A 37 10.23 -2.57 -6.58
CA ARG A 37 11.70 -2.62 -6.44
C ARG A 37 12.37 -2.31 -7.77
N ASP A 38 12.02 -3.09 -8.77
CA ASP A 38 12.61 -3.04 -10.11
C ASP A 38 11.57 -2.57 -11.13
N GLY A 39 11.00 -1.38 -10.92
CA GLY A 39 9.96 -0.92 -11.83
C GLY A 39 9.27 0.40 -11.49
N PRO A 40 8.18 0.71 -12.21
CA PRO A 40 7.43 1.93 -12.02
C PRO A 40 6.60 1.92 -10.72
N VAL A 41 5.90 3.03 -10.50
CA VAL A 41 4.82 3.09 -9.52
C VAL A 41 3.53 2.67 -10.20
N ILE A 42 2.82 1.70 -9.63
CA ILE A 42 1.49 1.32 -10.09
C ILE A 42 0.42 2.06 -9.28
N ARG A 43 -0.59 2.59 -9.98
CA ARG A 43 -1.65 3.43 -9.40
C ARG A 43 -3.07 3.04 -9.82
N LYS A 44 -3.21 2.20 -10.84
CA LYS A 44 -4.52 1.81 -11.37
C LYS A 44 -5.20 0.89 -10.35
N GLU A 45 -6.41 1.23 -9.95
CA GLU A 45 -7.22 0.44 -9.03
C GLU A 45 -7.40 -1.00 -9.54
N GLY A 46 -7.36 -1.96 -8.62
CA GLY A 46 -7.38 -3.40 -8.92
C GLY A 46 -6.03 -3.96 -9.39
N TRP A 47 -5.00 -3.13 -9.65
CA TRP A 47 -3.67 -3.66 -9.97
C TRP A 47 -3.01 -4.25 -8.75
N LYS A 48 -2.40 -5.42 -8.93
CA LYS A 48 -1.81 -6.19 -7.85
C LYS A 48 -0.36 -6.58 -8.11
N THR A 49 0.37 -6.85 -7.04
CA THR A 49 1.73 -7.40 -7.08
C THR A 49 2.04 -8.14 -5.78
N VAL A 50 3.14 -8.89 -5.76
CA VAL A 50 3.58 -9.68 -4.60
C VAL A 50 4.63 -8.94 -3.77
N ALA A 51 4.63 -9.15 -2.45
CA ALA A 51 5.46 -8.44 -1.48
C ALA A 51 6.94 -8.36 -1.86
N ARG A 52 7.53 -9.47 -2.37
CA ARG A 52 8.95 -9.52 -2.76
C ARG A 52 9.30 -8.48 -3.85
N ARG A 53 8.35 -8.09 -4.70
CA ARG A 53 8.53 -7.09 -5.76
C ARG A 53 8.28 -5.66 -5.29
N ILE A 54 7.80 -5.46 -4.07
CA ILE A 54 7.42 -4.14 -3.54
C ILE A 54 8.61 -3.49 -2.84
N LYS A 55 8.88 -2.23 -3.20
CA LYS A 55 9.81 -1.35 -2.48
C LYS A 55 9.09 -0.59 -1.36
N ARG A 56 7.91 -0.03 -1.65
CA ARG A 56 7.09 0.70 -0.69
C ARG A 56 5.63 0.74 -1.11
N ILE A 57 4.73 0.62 -0.14
CA ILE A 57 3.30 0.82 -0.31
C ILE A 57 2.96 2.21 0.23
N TYR A 58 2.12 2.95 -0.50
CA TYR A 58 1.60 4.24 -0.07
C TYR A 58 0.09 4.18 0.03
N GLY A 59 -0.46 4.78 1.07
CA GLY A 59 -1.91 4.77 1.27
C GLY A 59 -2.38 5.85 2.24
N TYR A 60 -3.67 5.76 2.56
CA TYR A 60 -4.37 6.66 3.47
C TYR A 60 -5.01 5.86 4.60
N ILE A 61 -4.93 6.36 5.83
CA ILE A 61 -5.65 5.77 6.96
C ILE A 61 -7.14 5.89 6.69
N GLU A 62 -7.86 4.78 6.77
CA GLU A 62 -9.30 4.76 6.63
C GLU A 62 -9.95 5.54 7.78
N GLY A 63 -10.87 6.46 7.45
CA GLY A 63 -11.46 7.39 8.43
C GLY A 63 -10.63 8.67 8.68
N GLY A 64 -9.42 8.77 8.14
CA GLY A 64 -8.73 10.06 8.02
C GLY A 64 -9.46 10.98 7.03
N PRO A 65 -9.17 12.29 7.02
CA PRO A 65 -9.86 13.24 6.14
C PRO A 65 -9.74 12.80 4.67
N ARG A 66 -10.81 12.20 4.15
CA ARG A 66 -10.98 11.91 2.73
C ARG A 66 -11.20 13.26 2.05
N ARG A 67 -10.19 13.76 1.35
CA ARG A 67 -10.42 14.90 0.45
C ARG A 67 -11.22 14.38 -0.74
N ARG A 68 -12.46 14.86 -0.85
CA ARG A 68 -13.21 14.90 -2.11
C ARG A 68 -12.45 15.73 -3.13
#